data_AF-A0A7C0U0U8-F1
#
_entry.id   AF-A0A7C0U0U8-F1
#
_cell.length_a   1.000
_cell.length_b   1.000
_cell.length_c   1.000
_cell.angle_alpha   90.00
_cell.angle_beta   90.00
_cell.angle_gamma   90.00
#
_symmetry.space_group_name_H-M   'P 1'
#
loop_
_entity.id
_entity.type
_entity.pdbx_description
1 polymer ?
#
loop_
_entity_poly.entity_id
_entity_poly.type
_entity_poly.pdbx_seq_one_letter_code
_entity_poly.pdbx_strand_id
1 'polypeptide(L)'
;MALLFEEAIGLSKMDLGGKGFGLVEMTRLGLPVPPGLIIPTYVCREYYRLGRLPDGLMDSVLEKIKKIEAKVGRKFGSKEKPLLFSVRSGAPVSMPGMMDTILNLGLNDEIVESLAEETGNRRFAYDAYRRLLEIFGRVVLKVPDEKFDEAFERCKEKMGVSKDVELPAEALTELVKEFKKIIRETAGIEFPQDPRKQLEMAIEAVFKSWNNPRAKMYRRMYKISDELGTAVNVQMMVFGNLGWNSGTGVCFTRDPSTGEKRLYGEYLRNAQGEDVVSGVRTPKPIDELKKEFPKIYEQLLKIAETLERHFKDMQDIEFTIQEGKLYILQTRTGKRTPRAAVKIAVDMVKEGLITKEEAVKRVDPKEVIRLLQPRISSKCNLKPIAKGLNASPGIATGKVVFKIEDAVKYSRMGEKVILVRPETKPEDIKGVVAAVGVLTSKGGRTSHAAVVTRALGKPAVVGAEAIKIDLENELFRVDNTVVKKLDVITIDGGTGNIYLGEVPLEKPKLSPELKEFLKWAIELGKPVPKIAQELLSSP
;
A
#
# COMPACT_ATOMS: atom_id res chain seq x y z
N MET A 1 10.71 13.50 -24.38
CA MET A 1 10.43 12.06 -24.57
C MET A 1 11.43 11.26 -23.74
N ALA A 2 11.51 9.93 -23.83
CA ALA A 2 12.12 9.05 -22.82
C ALA A 2 13.55 9.46 -22.38
N LEU A 3 13.84 9.31 -21.08
CA LEU A 3 15.08 9.71 -20.44
C LEU A 3 15.69 8.53 -19.70
N LEU A 4 17.00 8.31 -19.79
CA LEU A 4 17.68 7.44 -18.81
C LEU A 4 17.50 8.01 -17.39
N PHE A 5 17.61 7.18 -16.37
CA PHE A 5 17.53 7.67 -14.99
C PHE A 5 18.58 8.76 -14.70
N GLU A 6 19.79 8.64 -15.28
CA GLU A 6 20.84 9.65 -15.18
C GLU A 6 20.51 10.94 -15.94
N GLU A 7 19.80 10.84 -17.07
CA GLU A 7 19.37 11.99 -17.89
C GLU A 7 18.17 12.74 -17.26
N ALA A 8 17.45 12.11 -16.33
CA ALA A 8 16.27 12.66 -15.67
C ALA A 8 16.58 13.39 -14.34
N ILE A 9 17.85 13.46 -13.93
CA ILE A 9 18.27 14.13 -12.70
C ILE A 9 17.88 15.61 -12.75
N GLY A 10 17.26 16.10 -11.66
CA GLY A 10 16.79 17.48 -11.54
C GLY A 10 15.32 17.69 -11.95
N LEU A 11 14.67 16.69 -12.57
CA LEU A 11 13.23 16.75 -12.83
C LEU A 11 12.40 16.52 -11.56
N SER A 12 11.21 17.10 -11.53
CA SER A 12 10.38 17.09 -10.34
C SER A 12 9.66 15.74 -10.15
N LYS A 13 9.20 15.49 -8.92
CA LYS A 13 8.30 14.37 -8.62
C LYS A 13 6.99 14.42 -9.43
N MET A 14 6.58 15.60 -9.89
CA MET A 14 5.40 15.75 -10.76
C MET A 14 5.68 15.24 -12.18
N ASP A 15 6.90 15.39 -12.68
CA ASP A 15 7.30 14.93 -14.01
C ASP A 15 7.61 13.44 -14.03
N LEU A 16 8.26 12.93 -12.98
CA LEU A 16 8.75 11.55 -12.91
C LEU A 16 7.80 10.59 -12.19
N GLY A 17 6.79 11.12 -11.50
CA GLY A 17 6.02 10.35 -10.54
C GLY A 17 6.84 9.94 -9.31
N GLY A 18 6.19 9.38 -8.29
CA GLY A 18 6.86 9.03 -7.03
C GLY A 18 7.93 7.95 -7.17
N LYS A 19 7.64 6.89 -7.95
CA LYS A 19 8.56 5.77 -8.18
C LYS A 19 9.77 6.20 -9.03
N GLY A 20 9.51 6.90 -10.14
CA GLY A 20 10.55 7.39 -11.02
C GLY A 20 11.46 8.40 -10.34
N PHE A 21 10.90 9.32 -9.55
CA PHE A 21 11.69 10.24 -8.73
C PHE A 21 12.61 9.51 -7.76
N GLY A 22 12.11 8.47 -7.07
CA GLY A 22 12.93 7.63 -6.20
C GLY A 22 14.08 6.96 -6.96
N LEU A 23 13.81 6.37 -8.13
CA LEU A 23 14.83 5.73 -8.97
C LEU A 23 15.92 6.71 -9.40
N VAL A 24 15.53 7.89 -9.90
CA VAL A 24 16.45 8.94 -10.35
C VAL A 24 17.33 9.45 -9.20
N GLU A 25 16.75 9.71 -8.03
CA GLU A 25 17.50 10.18 -6.87
C GLU A 25 18.46 9.09 -6.35
N MET A 26 18.05 7.82 -6.33
CA MET A 26 18.95 6.72 -5.98
C MET A 26 20.11 6.56 -6.97
N THR A 27 19.83 6.70 -8.28
CA THR A 27 20.86 6.70 -9.33
C THR A 27 21.83 7.87 -9.15
N ARG A 28 21.32 9.08 -8.85
CA ARG A 28 22.13 10.27 -8.55
C ARG A 28 23.06 10.05 -7.35
N LEU A 29 22.58 9.34 -6.33
CA LEU A 29 23.36 9.00 -5.13
C LEU A 29 24.38 7.86 -5.37
N GLY A 30 24.47 7.31 -6.57
CA GLY A 30 25.39 6.21 -6.89
C GLY A 30 25.00 4.87 -6.24
N LEU A 31 23.74 4.71 -5.83
CA LEU A 31 23.24 3.47 -5.25
C LEU A 31 23.10 2.39 -6.33
N PRO A 32 23.11 1.09 -5.97
CA PRO A 32 23.07 0.01 -6.95
C PRO A 32 21.67 -0.18 -7.54
N VAL A 33 21.22 0.79 -8.34
CA VAL A 33 19.94 0.74 -9.05
C VAL A 33 20.13 0.03 -10.40
N PRO A 34 19.29 -0.95 -10.75
CA PRO A 34 19.30 -1.52 -12.10
C PRO A 34 19.09 -0.41 -13.15
N PRO A 35 19.92 -0.35 -14.21
CA PRO A 35 19.78 0.66 -15.25
C PRO A 35 18.38 0.64 -15.88
N GLY A 36 17.90 1.81 -16.26
CA GLY A 36 16.57 1.97 -16.82
C GLY A 36 16.34 3.34 -17.41
N LEU A 37 15.14 3.51 -17.94
CA LEU A 37 14.64 4.75 -18.48
C LEU A 37 13.26 5.07 -17.89
N ILE A 38 12.88 6.33 -18.02
CA ILE A 38 11.58 6.83 -17.64
C ILE A 38 10.93 7.60 -18.79
N ILE A 39 9.64 7.39 -18.95
CA ILE A 39 8.75 8.17 -19.81
C ILE A 39 7.95 9.09 -18.88
N PRO A 40 8.20 10.41 -18.90
CA PRO A 40 7.59 11.34 -17.95
C PRO A 40 6.07 11.46 -18.04
N THR A 41 5.43 11.96 -16.98
CA THR A 41 3.96 12.13 -16.88
C THR A 41 3.39 13.03 -17.98
N TYR A 42 4.14 14.03 -18.45
CA TYR A 42 3.70 14.90 -19.54
C TYR A 42 3.55 14.17 -20.89
N VAL A 43 4.29 13.07 -21.10
CA VAL A 43 4.12 12.23 -22.29
C VAL A 43 2.82 11.42 -22.19
N CYS A 44 2.42 11.01 -20.99
CA CYS A 44 1.11 10.38 -20.76
C CYS A 44 -0.05 11.35 -21.05
N ARG A 45 0.10 12.63 -20.68
CA ARG A 45 -0.90 13.67 -21.05
C ARG A 45 -1.00 13.83 -22.55
N GLU A 46 0.15 13.85 -23.23
CA GLU A 46 0.20 13.93 -24.70
C GLU A 46 -0.44 12.72 -25.37
N TYR A 47 -0.22 11.51 -24.86
CA TYR A 47 -0.90 10.28 -25.31
C TYR A 47 -2.42 10.44 -25.27
N TYR A 48 -2.97 10.97 -24.18
CA TYR A 48 -4.42 11.19 -24.06
C TYR A 48 -4.94 12.32 -24.97
N ARG A 49 -4.11 13.34 -25.25
CA ARG A 49 -4.46 14.41 -26.19
C ARG A 49 -4.53 13.90 -27.64
N LEU A 50 -3.63 12.99 -28.01
CA LEU A 50 -3.53 12.44 -29.37
C LEU A 50 -4.41 11.20 -29.60
N GLY A 51 -4.81 10.50 -28.53
CA GLY A 51 -5.51 9.21 -28.61
C GLY A 51 -4.62 8.04 -29.07
N ARG A 52 -3.31 8.26 -29.18
CA ARG A 52 -2.29 7.28 -29.62
C ARG A 52 -0.93 7.63 -29.01
N LEU A 53 0.03 6.71 -29.07
CA LEU A 53 1.41 6.99 -28.64
C LEU A 53 1.98 8.19 -29.43
N PRO A 54 2.63 9.17 -28.77
CA PRO A 54 3.25 10.31 -29.45
C PRO A 54 4.30 9.87 -30.47
N ASP A 55 4.36 10.57 -31.60
CA ASP A 55 5.34 10.31 -32.66
C ASP A 55 6.78 10.42 -32.12
N GLY A 56 7.65 9.48 -32.51
CA GLY A 56 9.05 9.41 -32.06
C GLY A 56 9.26 8.90 -30.63
N LEU A 57 8.20 8.59 -29.86
CA LEU A 57 8.35 8.04 -28.50
C LEU A 57 9.09 6.71 -28.51
N MET A 58 8.69 5.77 -29.37
CA MET A 58 9.31 4.44 -29.41
C MET A 58 10.75 4.50 -29.91
N ASP A 59 11.07 5.36 -30.86
CA ASP A 59 12.46 5.58 -31.30
C ASP A 59 13.33 6.09 -30.15
N SER A 60 12.82 7.07 -29.39
CA SER A 60 13.48 7.59 -28.18
C SER A 60 13.70 6.49 -27.14
N VAL A 61 12.70 5.63 -26.89
CA VAL A 61 12.81 4.50 -25.96
C VAL A 61 13.88 3.50 -26.44
N LEU A 62 13.87 3.12 -27.72
CA LEU A 62 14.83 2.17 -28.28
C LEU A 62 16.25 2.72 -28.29
N GLU A 63 16.44 4.04 -28.52
CA GLU A 63 17.74 4.70 -28.36
C GLU A 63 18.27 4.56 -26.93
N LYS A 64 17.43 4.80 -25.92
CA LYS A 64 17.84 4.65 -24.51
C LYS A 64 18.12 3.19 -24.16
N ILE A 65 17.36 2.24 -24.71
CA ILE A 65 17.64 0.80 -24.54
C ILE A 65 19.03 0.47 -25.09
N LYS A 66 19.41 0.95 -26.28
CA LYS A 66 20.77 0.73 -26.81
C LYS A 66 21.88 1.22 -25.87
N LYS A 67 21.67 2.37 -25.20
CA LYS A 67 22.61 2.88 -24.18
C LYS A 67 22.67 1.95 -22.96
N ILE A 68 21.54 1.40 -22.53
CA ILE A 68 21.48 0.41 -21.45
C ILE A 68 22.21 -0.88 -21.85
N GLU A 69 21.95 -1.38 -23.06
CA GLU A 69 22.61 -2.57 -23.61
C GLU A 69 24.14 -2.44 -23.58
N ALA A 70 24.67 -1.30 -24.05
CA ALA A 70 26.09 -1.00 -24.02
C ALA A 70 26.66 -0.96 -22.59
N LYS A 71 25.90 -0.44 -21.62
CA LYS A 71 26.31 -0.35 -20.20
C LYS A 71 26.36 -1.72 -19.51
N VAL A 72 25.45 -2.63 -19.88
CA VAL A 72 25.29 -3.91 -19.17
C VAL A 72 25.89 -5.11 -19.92
N GLY A 73 26.26 -4.96 -21.20
CA GLY A 73 26.81 -6.04 -22.02
C GLY A 73 25.79 -7.14 -22.37
N ARG A 74 24.50 -6.83 -22.36
CA ARG A 74 23.37 -7.71 -22.70
C ARG A 74 22.47 -7.00 -23.70
N LYS A 75 21.72 -7.74 -24.53
CA LYS A 75 20.96 -7.17 -25.64
C LYS A 75 19.48 -7.57 -25.60
N PHE A 76 18.60 -6.57 -25.76
CA PHE A 76 17.15 -6.75 -25.76
C PHE A 76 16.72 -7.51 -27.01
N GLY A 77 16.08 -8.66 -26.79
CA GLY A 77 15.69 -9.58 -27.86
C GLY A 77 16.82 -10.45 -28.45
N SER A 78 17.95 -10.59 -27.76
CA SER A 78 19.05 -11.48 -28.16
C SER A 78 18.98 -12.86 -27.50
N LYS A 79 19.46 -13.90 -28.19
CA LYS A 79 19.59 -15.27 -27.69
C LYS A 79 20.91 -15.57 -26.97
N GLU A 80 21.95 -14.76 -27.11
CA GLU A 80 23.26 -15.09 -26.51
C GLU A 80 23.40 -14.51 -25.10
N LYS A 81 22.80 -13.35 -24.85
CA LYS A 81 22.80 -12.64 -23.55
C LYS A 81 21.53 -11.80 -23.45
N PRO A 82 20.38 -12.43 -23.14
CA PRO A 82 19.10 -11.74 -23.17
C PRO A 82 19.03 -10.64 -22.09
N LEU A 83 18.66 -9.44 -22.52
CA LEU A 83 18.26 -8.36 -21.64
C LEU A 83 16.74 -8.36 -21.50
N LEU A 84 16.25 -8.37 -20.27
CA LEU A 84 14.82 -8.34 -19.95
C LEU A 84 14.50 -7.07 -19.17
N PHE A 85 13.27 -6.57 -19.29
CA PHE A 85 12.82 -5.35 -18.64
C PHE A 85 11.56 -5.58 -17.79
N SER A 86 11.42 -4.78 -16.74
CA SER A 86 10.14 -4.50 -16.11
C SER A 86 9.59 -3.17 -16.64
N VAL A 87 8.27 -3.09 -16.78
CA VAL A 87 7.55 -1.87 -17.15
C VAL A 87 6.59 -1.54 -16.01
N ARG A 88 6.90 -0.47 -15.27
CA ARG A 88 6.25 -0.11 -14.01
C ARG A 88 5.66 1.30 -14.09
N SER A 89 4.37 1.41 -13.79
CA SER A 89 3.69 2.69 -13.59
C SER A 89 4.23 3.50 -12.41
N GLY A 90 4.14 4.83 -12.48
CA GLY A 90 4.54 5.75 -11.42
C GLY A 90 3.83 7.09 -11.52
N ALA A 91 2.77 7.31 -10.74
CA ALA A 91 2.08 8.58 -10.64
C ALA A 91 2.74 9.48 -9.56
N PRO A 92 2.58 10.81 -9.61
CA PRO A 92 3.11 11.72 -8.59
C PRO A 92 2.59 11.42 -7.18
N VAL A 93 1.33 10.99 -7.10
CA VAL A 93 0.68 10.53 -5.87
C VAL A 93 0.67 9.01 -5.86
N SER A 94 1.03 8.41 -4.72
CA SER A 94 1.06 6.96 -4.56
C SER A 94 -0.34 6.36 -4.62
N MET A 95 -0.56 5.43 -5.55
CA MET A 95 -1.82 4.72 -5.76
C MET A 95 -1.56 3.20 -5.69
N PRO A 96 -1.34 2.63 -4.48
CA PRO A 96 -0.94 1.23 -4.32
C PRO A 96 -2.02 0.28 -4.82
N GLY A 97 -1.63 -0.72 -5.62
CA GLY A 97 -2.53 -1.73 -6.19
C GLY A 97 -3.46 -1.22 -7.29
N MET A 98 -3.33 0.04 -7.72
CA MET A 98 -4.26 0.65 -8.69
C MET A 98 -3.74 0.66 -10.13
N MET A 99 -2.42 0.52 -10.31
CA MET A 99 -1.77 0.63 -11.60
C MET A 99 -0.94 -0.62 -11.88
N ASP A 100 -0.86 -0.94 -13.16
CA ASP A 100 -0.30 -2.21 -13.61
C ASP A 100 1.25 -2.18 -13.61
N THR A 101 1.84 -3.38 -13.52
CA THR A 101 3.28 -3.63 -13.64
C THR A 101 3.45 -4.90 -14.45
N ILE A 102 4.38 -4.88 -15.40
CA ILE A 102 4.72 -6.02 -16.25
C ILE A 102 6.17 -6.37 -15.99
N LEU A 103 6.46 -7.63 -15.66
CA LEU A 103 7.80 -8.15 -15.39
C LEU A 103 8.25 -9.08 -16.50
N ASN A 104 9.55 -9.37 -16.55
CA ASN A 104 10.17 -10.33 -17.47
C ASN A 104 9.96 -10.01 -18.97
N LEU A 105 9.66 -8.75 -19.32
CA LEU A 105 9.37 -8.33 -20.68
C LEU A 105 10.59 -8.55 -21.58
N GLY A 106 10.36 -9.15 -22.74
CA GLY A 106 11.37 -9.58 -23.69
C GLY A 106 11.53 -11.09 -23.79
N LEU A 107 10.92 -11.88 -22.89
CA LEU A 107 10.87 -13.33 -23.07
C LEU A 107 9.98 -13.71 -24.26
N ASN A 108 10.43 -14.72 -24.99
CA ASN A 108 9.73 -15.37 -26.09
C ASN A 108 10.22 -16.82 -26.17
N ASP A 109 9.77 -17.56 -27.19
CA ASP A 109 10.03 -19.01 -27.29
C ASP A 109 11.49 -19.36 -27.48
N GLU A 110 12.28 -18.45 -28.03
CA GLU A 110 13.72 -18.66 -28.25
C GLU A 110 14.55 -18.14 -27.07
N ILE A 111 14.14 -17.01 -26.49
CA ILE A 111 14.85 -16.33 -25.41
C ILE A 111 14.67 -17.08 -24.08
N VAL A 112 13.54 -17.76 -23.88
CA VAL A 112 13.35 -18.60 -22.67
C VAL A 112 14.33 -19.78 -22.65
N GLU A 113 14.63 -20.36 -23.81
CA GLU A 113 15.62 -21.44 -23.93
C GLU A 113 17.04 -20.94 -23.63
N SER A 114 17.41 -19.81 -24.24
CA SER A 114 18.66 -19.12 -23.93
C SER A 114 18.81 -18.81 -22.44
N LEU A 115 17.75 -18.31 -21.79
CA LEU A 115 17.77 -18.00 -20.37
C LEU A 115 17.89 -19.28 -19.52
N ALA A 116 17.26 -20.38 -19.94
CA ALA A 116 17.37 -21.67 -19.27
C ALA A 116 18.81 -22.21 -19.34
N GLU A 117 19.47 -22.09 -20.48
CA GLU A 117 20.87 -22.48 -20.69
C GLU A 117 21.83 -21.59 -19.89
N GLU A 118 21.70 -20.27 -19.98
CA GLU A 118 22.57 -19.30 -19.29
C GLU A 118 22.53 -19.48 -17.77
N THR A 119 21.35 -19.77 -17.22
CA THR A 119 21.16 -19.91 -15.77
C THR A 119 21.35 -21.32 -15.25
N GLY A 120 21.45 -22.33 -16.14
CA GLY A 120 21.39 -23.74 -15.77
C GLY A 120 20.11 -24.13 -15.01
N ASN A 121 19.05 -23.32 -15.12
CA ASN A 121 17.83 -23.44 -14.33
C ASN A 121 16.59 -23.29 -15.22
N ARG A 122 16.28 -24.37 -15.94
CA ARG A 122 15.13 -24.43 -16.86
C ARG A 122 13.81 -24.11 -16.18
N ARG A 123 13.62 -24.58 -14.93
CA ARG A 123 12.43 -24.28 -14.13
C ARG A 123 12.26 -22.76 -13.95
N PHE A 124 13.32 -22.05 -13.57
CA PHE A 124 13.30 -20.60 -13.40
C PHE A 124 12.91 -19.87 -14.70
N ALA A 125 13.54 -20.22 -15.82
CA ALA A 125 13.29 -19.54 -17.09
C ALA A 125 11.82 -19.70 -17.53
N TYR A 126 11.28 -20.91 -17.42
CA TYR A 126 9.88 -21.18 -17.74
C TYR A 126 8.89 -20.62 -16.72
N ASP A 127 9.26 -20.53 -15.44
CA ASP A 127 8.47 -19.80 -14.43
C ASP A 127 8.37 -18.31 -14.79
N ALA A 128 9.50 -17.69 -15.17
CA ALA A 128 9.54 -16.31 -15.59
C ALA A 128 8.69 -16.07 -16.86
N TYR A 129 8.72 -17.03 -17.80
CA TYR A 129 7.95 -16.91 -19.04
C TYR A 129 6.45 -17.08 -18.84
N ARG A 130 6.00 -18.06 -18.05
CA ARG A 130 4.56 -18.17 -17.71
C ARG A 130 4.05 -16.91 -17.01
N ARG A 131 4.84 -16.31 -16.12
CA ARG A 131 4.47 -15.08 -15.39
C ARG A 131 4.37 -13.90 -16.35
N LEU A 132 5.26 -13.81 -17.36
CA LEU A 132 5.10 -12.82 -18.42
C LEU A 132 3.79 -13.03 -19.17
N LEU A 133 3.49 -14.25 -19.62
CA LEU A 133 2.27 -14.55 -20.37
C LEU A 133 1.01 -14.21 -19.58
N GLU A 134 0.97 -14.60 -18.31
CA GLU A 134 -0.13 -14.31 -17.40
C GLU A 134 -0.33 -12.80 -17.19
N ILE A 135 0.72 -12.10 -16.76
CA ILE A 135 0.64 -10.66 -16.49
C ILE A 135 0.35 -9.88 -17.77
N PHE A 136 1.00 -10.21 -18.89
CA PHE A 136 0.76 -9.56 -20.18
C PHE A 136 -0.65 -9.83 -20.69
N GLY A 137 -1.13 -11.08 -20.57
CA GLY A 137 -2.49 -11.47 -20.91
C GLY A 137 -3.53 -10.67 -20.13
N ARG A 138 -3.38 -10.60 -18.80
CA ARG A 138 -4.30 -9.85 -17.92
C ARG A 138 -4.24 -8.34 -18.15
N VAL A 139 -3.04 -7.77 -18.11
CA VAL A 139 -2.84 -6.32 -18.11
C VAL A 139 -2.98 -5.73 -19.50
N VAL A 140 -2.30 -6.29 -20.48
CA VAL A 140 -2.19 -5.70 -21.83
C VAL A 140 -3.34 -6.18 -22.72
N LEU A 141 -3.63 -7.49 -22.68
CA LEU A 141 -4.61 -8.12 -23.57
C LEU A 141 -6.02 -8.24 -22.96
N LYS A 142 -6.19 -7.89 -21.68
CA LYS A 142 -7.47 -7.92 -20.95
C LYS A 142 -8.13 -9.31 -20.92
N VAL A 143 -7.32 -10.36 -20.93
CA VAL A 143 -7.77 -11.74 -20.67
C VAL A 143 -8.18 -11.83 -19.18
N PRO A 144 -9.35 -12.41 -18.84
CA PRO A 144 -9.80 -12.54 -17.46
C PRO A 144 -8.83 -13.34 -16.59
N ASP A 145 -8.68 -12.93 -15.33
CA ASP A 145 -7.71 -13.50 -14.39
C ASP A 145 -7.97 -15.00 -14.16
N GLU A 146 -9.26 -15.37 -14.06
CA GLU A 146 -9.75 -16.70 -13.72
C GLU A 146 -9.27 -17.76 -14.72
N LYS A 147 -9.11 -17.38 -16.00
CA LYS A 147 -8.65 -18.32 -17.03
C LYS A 147 -7.23 -18.84 -16.76
N PHE A 148 -6.34 -17.95 -16.31
CA PHE A 148 -4.98 -18.33 -15.95
C PHE A 148 -4.93 -19.08 -14.62
N ASP A 149 -5.71 -18.64 -13.63
CA ASP A 149 -5.77 -19.28 -12.31
C ASP A 149 -6.28 -20.72 -12.43
N GLU A 150 -7.37 -20.95 -13.16
CA GLU A 150 -7.91 -22.29 -13.38
C GLU A 150 -6.91 -23.21 -14.10
N ALA A 151 -6.18 -22.70 -15.09
CA ALA A 151 -5.16 -23.47 -15.80
C ALA A 151 -3.96 -23.80 -14.90
N PHE A 152 -3.57 -22.86 -14.04
CA PHE A 152 -2.50 -23.05 -13.06
C PHE A 152 -2.88 -24.10 -12.00
N GLU A 153 -4.08 -24.01 -11.43
CA GLU A 153 -4.59 -24.98 -10.44
C GLU A 153 -4.73 -26.38 -11.04
N ARG A 154 -5.29 -26.51 -12.26
CA ARG A 154 -5.32 -27.81 -12.97
C ARG A 154 -3.92 -28.40 -13.16
N CYS A 155 -2.92 -27.57 -13.42
CA CYS A 155 -1.53 -28.03 -13.56
C CYS A 155 -0.99 -28.57 -12.23
N LYS A 156 -1.24 -27.88 -11.11
CA LYS A 156 -0.86 -28.34 -9.76
C LYS A 156 -1.56 -29.64 -9.37
N GLU A 157 -2.86 -29.74 -9.61
CA GLU A 157 -3.65 -30.95 -9.35
C GLU A 157 -3.12 -32.15 -10.14
N LYS A 158 -2.83 -31.98 -11.43
CA LYS A 158 -2.23 -33.03 -12.27
C LYS A 158 -0.86 -33.50 -11.77
N MET A 159 -0.07 -32.61 -11.19
CA MET A 159 1.25 -32.92 -10.63
C MET A 159 1.20 -33.36 -9.17
N GLY A 160 0.04 -33.33 -8.51
CA GLY A 160 -0.12 -33.70 -7.10
C GLY A 160 0.62 -32.77 -6.14
N VAL A 161 0.87 -31.51 -6.53
CA VAL A 161 1.60 -30.53 -5.71
C VAL A 161 0.67 -29.48 -5.13
N SER A 162 1.02 -28.95 -3.96
CA SER A 162 0.23 -27.93 -3.28
C SER A 162 0.80 -26.53 -3.43
N LYS A 163 2.12 -26.42 -3.67
CA LYS A 163 2.83 -25.15 -3.77
C LYS A 163 3.38 -24.93 -5.17
N ASP A 164 3.31 -23.69 -5.64
CA ASP A 164 3.83 -23.27 -6.94
C ASP A 164 5.33 -23.57 -7.10
N VAL A 165 6.07 -23.53 -5.99
CA VAL A 165 7.51 -23.81 -5.95
C VAL A 165 7.86 -25.27 -6.26
N GLU A 166 6.89 -26.17 -6.14
CA GLU A 166 7.04 -27.61 -6.35
C GLU A 166 6.81 -28.02 -7.80
N LEU A 167 6.27 -27.13 -8.65
CA LEU A 167 6.05 -27.42 -10.06
C LEU A 167 7.39 -27.62 -10.79
N PRO A 168 7.57 -28.76 -11.49
CA PRO A 168 8.78 -29.07 -12.24
C PRO A 168 8.83 -28.30 -13.58
N ALA A 169 10.01 -28.26 -14.21
CA ALA A 169 10.23 -27.49 -15.44
C ALA A 169 9.34 -27.95 -16.60
N GLU A 170 9.08 -29.25 -16.69
CA GLU A 170 8.25 -29.89 -17.72
C GLU A 170 6.79 -29.40 -17.61
N ALA A 171 6.26 -29.36 -16.38
CA ALA A 171 4.92 -28.86 -16.12
C ALA A 171 4.79 -27.37 -16.47
N LEU A 172 5.79 -26.56 -16.14
CA LEU A 172 5.83 -25.13 -16.50
C LEU A 172 5.92 -24.93 -18.02
N THR A 173 6.63 -25.81 -18.74
CA THR A 173 6.72 -25.78 -20.20
C THR A 173 5.36 -26.03 -20.85
N GLU A 174 4.62 -27.02 -20.37
CA GLU A 174 3.25 -27.27 -20.85
C GLU A 174 2.29 -26.14 -20.48
N LEU A 175 2.45 -25.57 -19.28
CA LEU A 175 1.64 -24.44 -18.83
C LEU A 175 1.84 -23.19 -19.69
N VAL A 176 3.08 -22.92 -20.13
CA VAL A 176 3.38 -21.85 -21.11
C VAL A 176 2.60 -22.05 -22.41
N LYS A 177 2.50 -23.29 -22.92
CA LYS A 177 1.70 -23.59 -24.12
C LYS A 177 0.22 -23.35 -23.86
N GLU A 178 -0.30 -23.78 -22.71
CA GLU A 178 -1.69 -23.57 -22.32
C GLU A 178 -2.02 -22.08 -22.18
N PHE A 179 -1.13 -21.28 -21.58
CA PHE A 179 -1.32 -19.84 -21.42
C PHE A 179 -1.36 -19.10 -22.77
N LYS A 180 -0.49 -19.46 -23.72
CA LYS A 180 -0.58 -18.91 -25.10
C LYS A 180 -1.89 -19.27 -25.78
N LYS A 181 -2.36 -20.51 -25.60
CA LYS A 181 -3.66 -20.95 -26.13
C LYS A 181 -4.81 -20.13 -25.54
N ILE A 182 -4.80 -19.90 -24.22
CA ILE A 182 -5.79 -19.04 -23.53
C ILE A 182 -5.78 -17.63 -24.12
N ILE A 183 -4.59 -17.04 -24.31
CA ILE A 183 -4.43 -15.71 -24.90
C ILE A 183 -5.06 -15.67 -26.29
N ARG A 184 -4.72 -16.64 -27.15
CA ARG A 184 -5.24 -16.74 -28.51
C ARG A 184 -6.76 -16.88 -28.55
N GLU A 185 -7.31 -17.77 -27.74
CA GLU A 185 -8.75 -18.07 -27.73
C GLU A 185 -9.57 -16.92 -27.13
N THR A 186 -9.02 -16.18 -26.18
CA THR A 186 -9.76 -15.13 -25.47
C THR A 186 -9.56 -13.73 -26.06
N ALA A 187 -8.32 -13.38 -26.40
CA ALA A 187 -7.98 -12.06 -26.95
C ALA A 187 -7.98 -12.03 -28.49
N GLY A 188 -8.11 -13.18 -29.15
CA GLY A 188 -8.12 -13.28 -30.62
C GLY A 188 -6.78 -12.98 -31.29
N ILE A 189 -5.69 -12.92 -30.52
CA ILE A 189 -4.34 -12.65 -31.02
C ILE A 189 -3.33 -13.62 -30.41
N GLU A 190 -2.28 -13.94 -31.17
CA GLU A 190 -1.13 -14.67 -30.63
C GLU A 190 -0.30 -13.78 -29.70
N PHE A 191 0.34 -14.38 -28.69
CA PHE A 191 1.28 -13.66 -27.84
C PHE A 191 2.46 -13.12 -28.69
N PRO A 192 2.77 -11.81 -28.63
CA PRO A 192 3.79 -11.20 -29.48
C PRO A 192 5.18 -11.77 -29.16
N GLN A 193 5.78 -12.46 -30.13
CA GLN A 193 7.13 -13.02 -30.00
C GLN A 193 8.23 -11.95 -30.17
N ASP A 194 7.93 -10.80 -30.79
CA ASP A 194 8.85 -9.66 -30.90
C ASP A 194 8.89 -8.85 -29.60
N PRO A 195 10.04 -8.79 -28.91
CA PRO A 195 10.21 -7.99 -27.69
C PRO A 195 9.91 -6.51 -27.86
N ARG A 196 10.15 -5.93 -29.05
CA ARG A 196 9.87 -4.50 -29.30
C ARG A 196 8.37 -4.23 -29.28
N LYS A 197 7.60 -5.11 -29.93
CA LYS A 197 6.14 -5.06 -29.89
C LYS A 197 5.59 -5.29 -28.48
N GLN A 198 6.16 -6.22 -27.72
CA GLN A 198 5.81 -6.40 -26.30
C GLN A 198 5.99 -5.09 -25.52
N LEU A 199 7.12 -4.41 -25.71
CA LEU A 199 7.45 -3.18 -25.00
C LEU A 199 6.51 -2.03 -25.35
N GLU A 200 6.21 -1.83 -26.64
CA GLU A 200 5.26 -0.82 -27.11
C GLU A 200 3.88 -1.02 -26.47
N MET A 201 3.37 -2.25 -26.54
CA MET A 201 2.06 -2.60 -25.98
C MET A 201 2.03 -2.44 -24.45
N ALA A 202 3.13 -2.77 -23.76
CA ALA A 202 3.27 -2.59 -22.32
C ALA A 202 3.28 -1.11 -21.90
N ILE A 203 4.00 -0.25 -22.63
CA ILE A 203 4.01 1.20 -22.39
C ILE A 203 2.60 1.76 -22.56
N GLU A 204 1.93 1.39 -23.65
CA GLU A 204 0.56 1.85 -23.90
C GLU A 204 -0.42 1.33 -22.83
N ALA A 205 -0.29 0.08 -22.40
CA ALA A 205 -1.11 -0.49 -21.33
C ALA A 205 -0.94 0.26 -20.01
N VAL A 206 0.29 0.67 -19.66
CA VAL A 206 0.54 1.50 -18.47
C VAL A 206 -0.14 2.87 -18.61
N PHE A 207 -0.05 3.52 -19.77
CA PHE A 207 -0.79 4.77 -19.96
C PHE A 207 -2.30 4.56 -19.82
N LYS A 208 -2.87 3.54 -20.45
CA LYS A 208 -4.29 3.16 -20.34
C LYS A 208 -4.69 2.85 -18.89
N SER A 209 -3.80 2.28 -18.08
CA SER A 209 -4.06 1.97 -16.66
C SER A 209 -4.41 3.22 -15.83
N TRP A 210 -3.94 4.40 -16.22
CA TRP A 210 -4.33 5.67 -15.58
C TRP A 210 -5.84 5.89 -15.62
N ASN A 211 -6.52 5.44 -16.68
CA ASN A 211 -7.97 5.64 -16.83
C ASN A 211 -8.80 4.38 -16.59
N ASN A 212 -8.21 3.33 -15.98
CA ASN A 212 -8.98 2.16 -15.58
C ASN A 212 -10.03 2.52 -14.49
N PRO A 213 -11.12 1.74 -14.33
CA PRO A 213 -12.19 2.06 -13.39
C PRO A 213 -11.72 2.18 -11.93
N ARG A 214 -10.78 1.33 -11.51
CA ARG A 214 -10.25 1.29 -10.14
C ARG A 214 -9.46 2.57 -9.82
N ALA A 215 -8.60 2.99 -10.74
CA ALA A 215 -7.79 4.21 -10.64
C ALA A 215 -8.64 5.48 -10.63
N LYS A 216 -9.66 5.57 -11.51
CA LYS A 216 -10.62 6.69 -11.50
C LYS A 216 -11.36 6.79 -10.18
N MET A 217 -11.86 5.67 -9.66
CA MET A 217 -12.54 5.63 -8.36
C MET A 217 -11.60 6.08 -7.23
N TYR A 218 -10.37 5.56 -7.21
CA TYR A 218 -9.36 5.95 -6.23
C TYR A 218 -9.08 7.45 -6.27
N ARG A 219 -8.87 8.02 -7.46
CA ARG A 219 -8.62 9.46 -7.59
C ARG A 219 -9.78 10.31 -7.09
N ARG A 220 -11.03 9.94 -7.38
CA ARG A 220 -12.22 10.63 -6.85
C ARG A 220 -12.28 10.57 -5.32
N MET A 221 -12.04 9.40 -4.72
CA MET A 221 -12.05 9.23 -3.26
C MET A 221 -10.99 10.09 -2.56
N TYR A 222 -9.80 10.19 -3.14
CA TYR A 222 -8.66 10.89 -2.56
C TYR A 222 -8.44 12.31 -3.13
N LYS A 223 -9.38 12.82 -3.94
CA LYS A 223 -9.32 14.14 -4.59
C LYS A 223 -8.01 14.37 -5.37
N ILE A 224 -7.54 13.35 -6.08
CA ILE A 224 -6.36 13.42 -6.93
C ILE A 224 -6.81 13.89 -8.33
N SER A 225 -6.13 14.88 -8.90
CA SER A 225 -6.47 15.39 -10.22
C SER A 225 -6.28 14.33 -11.32
N ASP A 226 -7.25 14.24 -12.23
CA ASP A 226 -7.17 13.40 -13.43
C ASP A 226 -6.10 13.88 -14.42
N GLU A 227 -5.70 15.14 -14.34
CA GLU A 227 -4.73 15.78 -15.25
C GLU A 227 -3.28 15.39 -14.96
N LEU A 228 -2.97 14.73 -13.84
CA LEU A 228 -1.58 14.41 -13.48
C LEU A 228 -0.90 13.48 -14.50
N GLY A 229 -1.63 12.47 -14.96
CA GLY A 229 -1.06 11.35 -15.73
C GLY A 229 -0.17 10.44 -14.88
N THR A 230 0.45 9.45 -15.55
CA THR A 230 1.39 8.51 -14.93
C THR A 230 2.67 8.42 -15.74
N ALA A 231 3.81 8.30 -15.07
CA ALA A 231 5.08 7.99 -15.72
C ALA A 231 5.21 6.48 -15.94
N VAL A 232 6.03 6.11 -16.93
CA VAL A 232 6.39 4.71 -17.20
C VAL A 232 7.87 4.52 -16.91
N ASN A 233 8.20 3.60 -16.01
CA ASN A 233 9.57 3.23 -15.70
C ASN A 233 9.87 1.92 -16.41
N VAL A 234 10.84 1.91 -17.33
CA VAL A 234 11.32 0.71 -18.00
C VAL A 234 12.70 0.38 -17.42
N GLN A 235 12.78 -0.67 -16.61
CA GLN A 235 13.95 -0.94 -15.78
C GLN A 235 14.45 -2.37 -16.01
N MET A 236 15.77 -2.54 -16.15
CA MET A 236 16.39 -3.85 -16.32
C MET A 236 15.92 -4.82 -15.23
N MET A 237 15.56 -6.03 -15.63
CA MET A 237 15.20 -7.10 -14.71
C MET A 237 16.41 -7.53 -13.88
N VAL A 238 16.14 -7.75 -12.59
CA VAL A 238 17.04 -8.42 -11.66
C VAL A 238 16.23 -9.53 -10.99
N PHE A 239 16.82 -10.71 -10.85
CA PHE A 239 16.14 -11.94 -10.48
C PHE A 239 16.56 -12.41 -9.09
N GLY A 240 15.63 -12.31 -8.13
CA GLY A 240 15.80 -12.87 -6.80
C GLY A 240 15.60 -14.39 -6.73
N ASN A 241 15.20 -15.01 -7.85
CA ASN A 241 14.81 -16.42 -7.99
C ASN A 241 15.73 -17.23 -8.93
N LEU A 242 16.96 -16.79 -9.18
CA LEU A 242 17.95 -17.60 -9.93
C LEU A 242 18.43 -18.82 -9.15
N GLY A 243 18.39 -18.74 -7.82
CA GLY A 243 18.87 -19.80 -6.94
C GLY A 243 19.02 -19.32 -5.50
N TRP A 244 19.70 -20.12 -4.69
CA TRP A 244 19.81 -19.88 -3.26
C TRP A 244 20.76 -18.73 -2.89
N ASN A 245 21.64 -18.30 -3.80
CA ASN A 245 22.46 -17.09 -3.62
C ASN A 245 21.72 -15.79 -4.04
N SER A 246 20.40 -15.88 -4.25
CA SER A 246 19.53 -14.80 -4.69
C SER A 246 18.33 -14.66 -3.75
N GLY A 247 17.72 -13.49 -3.73
CA GLY A 247 16.54 -13.21 -2.93
C GLY A 247 15.97 -11.83 -3.19
N THR A 248 14.86 -11.50 -2.52
CA THR A 248 14.22 -10.20 -2.63
C THR A 248 13.50 -9.87 -1.33
N GLY A 249 13.38 -8.59 -1.03
CA GLY A 249 12.75 -8.15 0.20
C GLY A 249 12.30 -6.71 0.16
N VAL A 250 11.60 -6.35 1.23
CA VAL A 250 11.10 -5.00 1.50
C VAL A 250 11.53 -4.65 2.92
N CYS A 251 12.13 -3.47 3.09
CA CYS A 251 12.53 -2.99 4.40
C CYS A 251 12.29 -1.51 4.59
N PHE A 252 12.20 -1.11 5.84
CA PHE A 252 12.01 0.25 6.31
C PHE A 252 13.26 0.67 7.11
N THR A 253 13.67 1.93 6.95
CA THR A 253 14.84 2.47 7.67
C THR A 253 14.61 2.59 9.18
N ARG A 254 13.33 2.61 9.60
CA ARG A 254 12.86 2.57 10.99
C ARG A 254 11.62 1.68 11.07
N ASP A 255 11.32 1.14 12.25
CA ASP A 255 10.12 0.34 12.49
C ASP A 255 8.85 1.18 12.24
N PRO A 256 8.00 0.84 11.25
CA PRO A 256 6.83 1.63 10.87
C PRO A 256 5.72 1.58 11.92
N SER A 257 5.80 0.65 12.89
CA SER A 257 4.82 0.48 13.95
C SER A 257 5.21 1.22 15.22
N THR A 258 6.48 1.09 15.65
CA THR A 258 6.97 1.66 16.90
C THR A 258 7.68 3.00 16.72
N GLY A 259 8.31 3.22 15.56
CA GLY A 259 9.19 4.34 15.26
C GLY A 259 10.65 4.12 15.66
N GLU A 260 11.01 2.94 16.15
CA GLU A 260 12.38 2.61 16.56
C GLU A 260 13.36 2.67 15.38
N LYS A 261 14.53 3.29 15.59
CA LYS A 261 15.59 3.40 14.57
C LYS A 261 16.35 2.08 14.43
N ARG A 262 15.75 1.15 13.71
CA ARG A 262 16.36 -0.10 13.25
C ARG A 262 15.81 -0.48 11.88
N LEU A 263 16.59 -1.22 11.11
CA LEU A 263 16.10 -1.80 9.87
C LEU A 263 14.98 -2.79 10.21
N TYR A 264 13.80 -2.58 9.62
CA TYR A 264 12.63 -3.42 9.86
C TYR A 264 12.08 -3.90 8.53
N GLY A 265 11.78 -5.19 8.38
CA GLY A 265 11.23 -5.68 7.14
C GLY A 265 11.37 -7.18 7.01
N GLU A 266 11.19 -7.65 5.79
CA GLU A 266 11.14 -9.07 5.49
C GLU A 266 11.77 -9.36 4.13
N TYR A 267 12.25 -10.59 3.93
CA TYR A 267 12.79 -11.05 2.66
C TYR A 267 12.57 -12.55 2.44
N LEU A 268 12.71 -12.96 1.19
CA LEU A 268 12.67 -14.36 0.76
C LEU A 268 13.89 -14.67 -0.11
N ARG A 269 14.49 -15.86 0.12
CA ARG A 269 15.47 -16.44 -0.79
C ARG A 269 14.78 -17.15 -1.95
N ASN A 270 15.46 -17.13 -3.09
CA ASN A 270 15.03 -17.79 -4.31
C ASN A 270 13.56 -17.45 -4.64
N ALA A 271 13.26 -16.16 -4.77
CA ALA A 271 11.91 -15.60 -4.87
C ALA A 271 11.88 -14.31 -5.71
N GLN A 272 10.72 -13.97 -6.28
CA GLN A 272 10.46 -12.65 -6.86
C GLN A 272 9.62 -11.78 -5.90
N GLY A 273 9.62 -10.46 -6.11
CA GLY A 273 8.96 -9.52 -5.19
C GLY A 273 7.47 -9.81 -4.96
N GLU A 274 6.79 -10.38 -5.95
CA GLU A 274 5.41 -10.85 -5.83
C GLU A 274 5.22 -11.93 -4.76
N ASP A 275 6.19 -12.83 -4.59
CA ASP A 275 6.12 -13.91 -3.60
C ASP A 275 6.21 -13.36 -2.16
N VAL A 276 6.81 -12.18 -1.99
CA VAL A 276 6.88 -11.47 -0.69
C VAL A 276 5.54 -10.82 -0.34
N VAL A 277 4.79 -10.35 -1.35
CA VAL A 277 3.56 -9.58 -1.15
C VAL A 277 2.30 -10.48 -1.17
N SER A 278 2.31 -11.56 -1.95
CA SER A 278 1.15 -12.46 -2.12
C SER A 278 0.82 -13.29 -0.89
N GLY A 279 1.77 -13.48 0.04
CA GLY A 279 1.58 -14.29 1.24
C GLY A 279 1.56 -15.80 0.99
N VAL A 280 1.83 -16.26 -0.24
CA VAL A 280 1.94 -17.69 -0.59
C VAL A 280 3.13 -18.34 0.14
N ARG A 281 4.19 -17.57 0.37
CA ARG A 281 5.36 -17.99 1.16
C ARG A 281 5.48 -17.10 2.38
N THR A 282 5.77 -17.70 3.52
CA THR A 282 6.09 -16.95 4.75
C THR A 282 7.48 -16.31 4.61
N PRO A 283 7.59 -14.98 4.57
CA PRO A 283 8.86 -14.31 4.47
C PRO A 283 9.62 -14.35 5.81
N LYS A 284 10.95 -14.21 5.76
CA LYS A 284 11.81 -14.17 6.95
C LYS A 284 12.00 -12.72 7.39
N PRO A 285 12.14 -12.44 8.70
CA PRO A 285 12.56 -11.12 9.18
C PRO A 285 13.88 -10.69 8.54
N ILE A 286 14.03 -9.38 8.29
CA ILE A 286 15.23 -8.81 7.66
C ILE A 286 16.51 -9.09 8.45
N ASP A 287 16.42 -9.30 9.76
CA ASP A 287 17.55 -9.64 10.63
C ASP A 287 18.22 -10.97 10.25
N GLU A 288 17.49 -11.90 9.62
CA GLU A 288 18.06 -13.16 9.13
C GLU A 288 19.05 -12.95 7.97
N LEU A 289 18.96 -11.83 7.23
CA LEU A 289 19.99 -11.46 6.24
C LEU A 289 21.36 -11.29 6.88
N LYS A 290 21.44 -10.86 8.15
CA LYS A 290 22.74 -10.71 8.84
C LYS A 290 23.49 -12.04 8.93
N LYS A 291 22.76 -13.15 9.00
CA LYS A 291 23.33 -14.51 9.05
C LYS A 291 23.58 -15.06 7.65
N GLU A 292 22.63 -14.89 6.74
CA GLU A 292 22.67 -15.53 5.41
C GLU A 292 23.49 -14.73 4.38
N PHE A 293 23.47 -13.40 4.45
CA PHE A 293 24.17 -12.49 3.54
C PHE A 293 24.77 -11.28 4.30
N PRO A 294 25.76 -11.49 5.20
CA PRO A 294 26.26 -10.44 6.10
C PRO A 294 26.74 -9.18 5.37
N LYS A 295 27.48 -9.35 4.26
CA LYS A 295 27.97 -8.22 3.44
C LYS A 295 26.82 -7.41 2.83
N ILE A 296 25.76 -8.09 2.40
CA ILE A 296 24.58 -7.43 1.81
C ILE A 296 23.78 -6.70 2.88
N TYR A 297 23.65 -7.28 4.08
CA TYR A 297 23.01 -6.63 5.21
C TYR A 297 23.72 -5.33 5.60
N GLU A 298 25.05 -5.35 5.69
CA GLU A 298 25.85 -4.14 5.95
C GLU A 298 25.71 -3.08 4.85
N GLN A 299 25.69 -3.50 3.59
CA GLN A 299 25.45 -2.60 2.46
C GLN A 299 24.06 -1.97 2.54
N LEU A 300 23.04 -2.78 2.86
CA LEU A 300 21.66 -2.31 2.99
C LEU A 300 21.50 -1.31 4.14
N LEU A 301 22.19 -1.51 5.27
CA LEU A 301 22.22 -0.53 6.37
C LEU A 301 22.79 0.83 5.93
N LYS A 302 23.92 0.83 5.20
CA LYS A 302 24.54 2.06 4.68
C LYS A 302 23.62 2.77 3.68
N ILE A 303 22.95 2.00 2.81
CA ILE A 303 21.98 2.52 1.85
C ILE A 303 20.78 3.12 2.58
N ALA A 304 20.23 2.41 3.58
CA ALA A 304 19.12 2.90 4.41
C ALA A 304 19.45 4.24 5.07
N GLU A 305 20.65 4.38 5.65
CA GLU A 305 21.09 5.64 6.24
C GLU A 305 21.24 6.75 5.19
N THR A 306 21.85 6.45 4.04
CA THR A 306 22.03 7.40 2.94
C THR A 306 20.68 7.93 2.46
N LEU A 307 19.70 7.04 2.26
CA LEU A 307 18.36 7.37 1.82
C LEU A 307 17.59 8.18 2.87
N GLU A 308 17.67 7.78 4.14
CA GLU A 308 17.02 8.51 5.23
C GLU A 308 17.57 9.93 5.38
N ARG A 309 18.89 10.12 5.23
CA ARG A 309 19.54 11.43 5.24
C ARG A 309 19.17 12.28 4.03
N HIS A 310 19.12 11.67 2.84
CA HIS A 310 18.81 12.36 1.58
C HIS A 310 17.35 12.84 1.53
N PHE A 311 16.40 11.93 1.77
CA PHE A 311 14.98 12.26 1.78
C PHE A 311 14.53 12.92 3.09
N LYS A 312 15.43 12.97 4.08
CA LYS A 312 15.21 13.48 5.44
C LYS A 312 13.99 12.85 6.10
N ASP A 313 13.64 11.61 5.80
CA ASP A 313 12.44 10.94 6.31
C ASP A 313 12.61 9.42 6.25
N MET A 314 11.84 8.66 7.03
CA MET A 314 11.91 7.20 7.02
C MET A 314 11.49 6.68 5.65
N GLN A 315 12.32 5.79 5.09
CA GLN A 315 12.12 5.22 3.77
C GLN A 315 11.66 3.77 3.85
N ASP A 316 10.79 3.41 2.91
CA ASP A 316 10.40 2.06 2.51
C ASP A 316 11.17 1.71 1.23
N ILE A 317 11.93 0.62 1.26
CA ILE A 317 12.94 0.22 0.28
C ILE A 317 12.61 -1.18 -0.22
N GLU A 318 12.49 -1.33 -1.54
CA GLU A 318 12.40 -2.63 -2.20
C GLU A 318 13.77 -2.99 -2.79
N PHE A 319 14.24 -4.21 -2.54
CA PHE A 319 15.54 -4.67 -3.01
C PHE A 319 15.52 -6.11 -3.54
N THR A 320 16.51 -6.42 -4.38
CA THR A 320 16.77 -7.77 -4.89
C THR A 320 18.25 -8.07 -4.79
N ILE A 321 18.56 -9.29 -4.38
CA ILE A 321 19.88 -9.89 -4.40
C ILE A 321 19.89 -10.85 -5.59
N GLN A 322 20.76 -10.62 -6.55
CA GLN A 322 20.98 -11.55 -7.65
C GLN A 322 22.41 -12.05 -7.55
N GLU A 323 22.56 -13.35 -7.25
CA GLU A 323 23.87 -14.03 -7.16
C GLU A 323 24.87 -13.29 -6.26
N GLY A 324 24.41 -12.88 -5.07
CA GLY A 324 25.24 -12.17 -4.10
C GLY A 324 25.46 -10.69 -4.38
N LYS A 325 24.83 -10.11 -5.42
CA LYS A 325 24.86 -8.67 -5.70
C LYS A 325 23.55 -7.99 -5.34
N LEU A 326 23.61 -6.97 -4.50
CA LEU A 326 22.46 -6.16 -4.08
C LEU A 326 22.06 -5.14 -5.15
N TYR A 327 20.77 -5.04 -5.39
CA TYR A 327 20.14 -4.02 -6.21
C TYR A 327 18.96 -3.38 -5.48
N ILE A 328 18.83 -2.06 -5.57
CA ILE A 328 17.68 -1.33 -5.00
C ILE A 328 16.70 -0.99 -6.12
N LEU A 329 15.47 -1.48 -5.97
CA LEU A 329 14.42 -1.41 -7.01
C LEU A 329 13.46 -0.24 -6.80
N GLN A 330 13.33 0.23 -5.57
CA GLN A 330 12.44 1.33 -5.24
C GLN A 330 12.81 1.92 -3.88
N THR A 331 12.55 3.22 -3.73
CA THR A 331 12.43 3.85 -2.42
C THR A 331 11.24 4.80 -2.42
N ARG A 332 10.60 4.96 -1.26
CA ARG A 332 9.55 5.95 -1.01
C ARG A 332 9.46 6.26 0.47
N THR A 333 8.83 7.39 0.81
CA THR A 333 8.41 7.67 2.18
C THR A 333 7.54 6.53 2.72
N GLY A 334 8.01 5.86 3.78
CA GLY A 334 7.32 4.68 4.31
C GLY A 334 6.00 5.02 5.00
N LYS A 335 4.97 4.20 4.84
CA LYS A 335 3.75 4.35 5.65
C LYS A 335 4.04 3.90 7.08
N ARG A 336 3.41 4.55 8.07
CA ARG A 336 3.72 4.35 9.48
C ARG A 336 2.53 4.68 10.37
N THR A 337 2.53 4.18 11.60
CA THR A 337 1.48 4.49 12.58
C THR A 337 1.61 5.93 13.08
N PRO A 338 0.52 6.53 13.62
CA PRO A 338 0.59 7.81 14.34
C PRO A 338 1.71 7.86 15.39
N ARG A 339 1.90 6.78 16.16
CA ARG A 339 2.94 6.70 17.19
C ARG A 339 4.33 6.75 16.56
N ALA A 340 4.57 5.94 15.53
CA ALA A 340 5.84 5.93 14.81
C ALA A 340 6.11 7.27 14.13
N ALA A 341 5.10 7.93 13.55
CA ALA A 341 5.26 9.25 12.92
C ALA A 341 5.80 10.29 13.90
N VAL A 342 5.22 10.38 15.10
CA VAL A 342 5.68 11.30 16.16
C VAL A 342 7.09 10.94 16.64
N LYS A 343 7.34 9.67 16.95
CA LYS A 343 8.66 9.22 17.41
C LYS A 343 9.75 9.52 16.38
N ILE A 344 9.52 9.16 15.12
CA ILE A 344 10.47 9.38 14.02
C ILE A 344 10.75 10.87 13.83
N ALA A 345 9.71 11.70 13.84
CA ALA A 345 9.87 13.15 13.70
C ALA A 345 10.72 13.74 14.84
N VAL A 346 10.48 13.31 16.09
CA VAL A 346 11.25 13.74 17.26
C VAL A 346 12.70 13.27 17.18
N ASP A 347 12.92 11.99 16.89
CA ASP A 347 14.26 11.42 16.76
C ASP A 347 15.06 12.12 15.65
N MET A 348 14.43 12.44 14.50
CA MET A 348 15.09 13.15 13.41
C MET A 348 15.48 14.59 13.73
N VAL A 349 14.73 15.28 14.60
CA VAL A 349 15.14 16.60 15.12
C VAL A 349 16.35 16.45 16.03
N LYS A 350 16.34 15.46 16.93
CA LYS A 350 17.47 15.17 17.84
C LYS A 350 18.74 14.77 17.09
N GLU A 351 18.57 14.07 15.97
CA GLU A 351 19.65 13.69 15.06
C GLU A 351 20.13 14.85 14.16
N GLY A 352 19.47 16.02 14.21
CA GLY A 352 19.81 17.19 13.39
C GLY A 352 19.45 17.04 11.90
N LEU A 353 18.62 16.07 11.53
CA LEU A 353 18.21 15.83 10.14
C LEU A 353 17.13 16.83 9.68
N ILE A 354 16.26 17.25 10.60
CA ILE A 354 15.16 18.18 10.34
C ILE A 354 15.00 19.19 11.48
N THR A 355 14.34 20.30 11.18
CA THR A 355 13.93 21.33 12.14
C THR A 355 12.66 20.96 12.89
N LYS A 356 12.39 21.63 14.02
CA LYS A 356 11.13 21.47 14.77
C LYS A 356 9.92 21.80 13.90
N GLU A 357 10.05 22.83 13.05
CA GLU A 357 9.02 23.30 12.13
C GLU A 357 8.69 22.24 11.07
N GLU A 358 9.71 21.59 10.50
CA GLU A 358 9.54 20.47 9.58
C GLU A 358 8.89 19.26 10.26
N ALA A 359 9.32 18.91 11.47
CA ALA A 359 8.74 17.82 12.24
C ALA A 359 7.23 18.02 12.47
N VAL A 360 6.83 19.22 12.93
CA VAL A 360 5.42 19.54 13.20
C VAL A 360 4.57 19.55 11.92
N LYS A 361 5.13 19.98 10.78
CA LYS A 361 4.42 19.95 9.48
C LYS A 361 4.19 18.55 8.92
N ARG A 362 5.01 17.57 9.30
CA ARG A 362 4.98 16.21 8.72
C ARG A 362 3.98 15.27 9.37
N VAL A 363 3.58 15.52 10.61
CA VAL A 363 2.60 14.69 11.30
C VAL A 363 1.21 15.31 11.10
N ASP A 364 0.30 14.55 10.49
CA ASP A 364 -1.10 14.99 10.32
C ASP A 364 -1.73 15.23 11.70
N PRO A 365 -2.33 16.41 11.97
CA PRO A 365 -3.02 16.69 13.22
C PRO A 365 -4.05 15.62 13.64
N LYS A 366 -4.71 14.98 12.67
CA LYS A 366 -5.67 13.88 12.94
C LYS A 366 -4.99 12.67 13.58
N GLU A 367 -3.76 12.39 13.18
CA GLU A 367 -2.96 11.28 13.74
C GLU A 367 -2.54 11.59 15.17
N VAL A 368 -2.22 12.85 15.49
CA VAL A 368 -1.96 13.30 16.88
C VAL A 368 -3.22 13.17 17.74
N ILE A 369 -4.38 13.60 17.25
CA ILE A 369 -5.66 13.47 17.97
C ILE A 369 -5.96 12.01 18.30
N ARG A 370 -5.69 11.08 17.38
CA ARG A 370 -5.85 9.63 17.63
C ARG A 370 -4.97 9.09 18.75
N LEU A 371 -3.80 9.68 18.98
CA LEU A 371 -2.93 9.32 20.12
C LEU A 371 -3.48 9.82 21.46
N LEU A 372 -4.28 10.88 21.43
CA LEU A 372 -4.90 11.50 22.60
C LEU A 372 -6.27 10.92 22.93
N GLN A 373 -6.78 9.96 22.16
CA GLN A 373 -8.04 9.29 22.45
C GLN A 373 -7.82 8.10 23.40
N PRO A 374 -8.73 7.87 24.37
CA PRO A 374 -8.76 6.64 25.15
C PRO A 374 -8.79 5.40 24.24
N ARG A 375 -8.19 4.31 24.69
CA ARG A 375 -8.19 3.02 23.98
C ARG A 375 -8.82 1.95 24.84
N ILE A 376 -9.40 0.94 24.20
CA ILE A 376 -9.81 -0.29 24.90
C ILE A 376 -8.54 -0.94 25.44
N SER A 377 -8.54 -1.29 26.72
CA SER A 377 -7.42 -1.97 27.38
C SER A 377 -7.12 -3.29 26.68
N SER A 378 -5.83 -3.64 26.56
CA SER A 378 -5.40 -4.96 26.08
C SER A 378 -5.87 -6.12 26.97
N LYS A 379 -6.35 -5.82 28.19
CA LYS A 379 -6.95 -6.77 29.12
C LYS A 379 -8.44 -7.03 28.86
N CYS A 380 -9.03 -6.38 27.87
CA CYS A 380 -10.44 -6.55 27.52
C CYS A 380 -10.66 -7.89 26.81
N ASN A 381 -11.37 -8.82 27.48
CA ASN A 381 -11.75 -10.13 26.90
C ASN A 381 -13.09 -10.10 26.16
N LEU A 382 -13.76 -8.95 26.11
CA LEU A 382 -15.05 -8.81 25.42
C LEU A 382 -14.84 -8.80 23.90
N LYS A 383 -15.58 -9.66 23.21
CA LYS A 383 -15.66 -9.67 21.75
C LYS A 383 -16.72 -8.68 21.27
N PRO A 384 -16.53 -8.02 20.12
CA PRO A 384 -17.57 -7.16 19.56
C PRO A 384 -18.79 -8.01 19.18
N ILE A 385 -19.98 -7.55 19.56
CA ILE A 385 -21.26 -8.18 19.18
C ILE A 385 -21.68 -7.78 17.76
N ALA A 386 -21.21 -6.65 17.26
CA ALA A 386 -21.50 -6.14 15.92
C ALA A 386 -20.40 -5.19 15.45
N LYS A 387 -20.40 -4.90 14.15
CA LYS A 387 -19.54 -3.88 13.55
C LYS A 387 -20.32 -3.04 12.55
N GLY A 388 -20.12 -1.73 12.60
CA GLY A 388 -20.61 -0.78 11.61
C GLY A 388 -19.47 0.06 11.03
N LEU A 389 -19.84 1.14 10.36
CA LEU A 389 -18.90 2.11 9.80
C LEU A 389 -18.42 3.07 10.90
N ASN A 390 -17.11 3.29 10.93
CA ASN A 390 -16.46 4.28 11.78
C ASN A 390 -16.77 5.72 11.31
N ALA A 391 -17.81 6.32 11.87
CA ALA A 391 -18.31 7.63 11.45
C ALA A 391 -17.59 8.80 12.14
N SER A 392 -17.45 8.71 13.46
CA SER A 392 -16.82 9.73 14.31
C SER A 392 -15.97 9.03 15.37
N PRO A 393 -14.66 9.31 15.44
CA PRO A 393 -13.71 8.55 16.26
C PRO A 393 -13.88 8.79 17.76
N GLY A 394 -13.44 7.82 18.57
CA GLY A 394 -13.49 7.82 20.03
C GLY A 394 -14.29 6.63 20.57
N ILE A 395 -14.26 6.44 21.89
CA ILE A 395 -14.96 5.35 22.56
C ILE A 395 -16.01 5.93 23.51
N ALA A 396 -17.24 5.45 23.43
CA ALA A 396 -18.32 5.83 24.32
C ALA A 396 -18.94 4.59 24.96
N THR A 397 -19.08 4.62 26.28
CA THR A 397 -19.81 3.63 27.07
C THR A 397 -21.02 4.29 27.69
N GLY A 398 -22.19 3.66 27.59
CA GLY A 398 -23.40 4.19 28.19
C GLY A 398 -24.60 3.27 28.05
N LYS A 399 -25.67 3.66 28.76
CA LYS A 399 -26.98 3.02 28.72
C LYS A 399 -27.66 3.27 27.37
N VAL A 400 -28.23 2.24 26.77
CA VAL A 400 -28.93 2.32 25.49
C VAL A 400 -30.25 3.05 25.65
N VAL A 401 -30.50 4.05 24.79
CA VAL A 401 -31.78 4.76 24.67
C VAL A 401 -32.19 4.86 23.20
N PHE A 402 -33.48 4.67 22.93
CA PHE A 402 -34.03 4.67 21.57
C PHE A 402 -34.79 5.94 21.22
N LYS A 403 -35.24 6.69 22.24
CA LYS A 403 -35.99 7.95 22.12
C LYS A 403 -35.14 9.15 22.50
N ILE A 404 -35.45 10.30 21.90
CA ILE A 404 -34.70 11.55 22.08
C ILE A 404 -34.94 12.11 23.49
N GLU A 405 -36.19 12.03 23.95
CA GLU A 405 -36.63 12.48 25.26
C GLU A 405 -35.90 11.74 26.36
N ASP A 406 -35.69 10.43 26.18
CA ASP A 406 -34.91 9.60 27.10
C ASP A 406 -33.44 10.04 27.11
N ALA A 407 -32.83 10.25 25.94
CA ALA A 407 -31.45 10.71 25.87
C ALA A 407 -31.24 12.02 26.66
N VAL A 408 -32.17 12.99 26.53
CA VAL A 408 -32.13 14.25 27.26
C VAL A 408 -32.42 14.05 28.76
N LYS A 409 -33.43 13.25 29.11
CA LYS A 409 -33.84 12.98 30.49
C LYS A 409 -32.69 12.34 31.29
N TYR A 410 -32.13 11.24 30.81
CA TYR A 410 -31.06 10.53 31.50
C TYR A 410 -29.75 11.33 31.52
N SER A 411 -29.43 12.05 30.44
CA SER A 411 -28.27 12.96 30.43
C SER A 411 -28.39 14.05 31.51
N ARG A 412 -29.58 14.65 31.70
CA ARG A 412 -29.83 15.62 32.79
C ARG A 412 -29.70 15.02 34.19
N MET A 413 -29.92 13.72 34.33
CA MET A 413 -29.70 12.99 35.57
C MET A 413 -28.23 12.60 35.79
N GLY A 414 -27.32 12.98 34.88
CA GLY A 414 -25.88 12.67 34.96
C GLY A 414 -25.51 11.30 34.39
N GLU A 415 -26.45 10.57 33.79
CA GLU A 415 -26.23 9.25 33.23
C GLU A 415 -25.60 9.33 31.82
N LYS A 416 -24.64 8.45 31.55
CA LYS A 416 -24.06 8.30 30.21
C LYS A 416 -25.00 7.46 29.35
N VAL A 417 -25.46 8.01 28.22
CA VAL A 417 -26.37 7.31 27.31
C VAL A 417 -25.85 7.23 25.88
N ILE A 418 -26.16 6.11 25.21
CA ILE A 418 -25.90 5.90 23.79
C ILE A 418 -27.23 5.91 23.06
N LEU A 419 -27.39 6.87 22.14
CA LEU A 419 -28.59 6.97 21.33
C LEU A 419 -28.53 5.97 20.18
N VAL A 420 -29.46 5.02 20.16
CA VAL A 420 -29.57 3.97 19.15
C VAL A 420 -30.78 4.22 18.27
N ARG A 421 -30.58 4.42 16.96
CA ARG A 421 -31.68 4.66 16.01
C ARG A 421 -31.45 3.96 14.66
N PRO A 422 -32.50 3.65 13.87
CA PRO A 422 -32.29 3.19 12.50
C PRO A 422 -31.48 4.18 11.66
N GLU A 423 -31.84 5.45 11.75
CA GLU A 423 -31.15 6.60 11.16
C GLU A 423 -31.42 7.82 12.06
N THR A 424 -30.60 8.87 11.96
CA THR A 424 -30.90 10.15 12.62
C THR A 424 -31.37 11.19 11.61
N LYS A 425 -32.27 12.07 12.05
CA LYS A 425 -32.82 13.21 11.31
C LYS A 425 -32.38 14.53 11.95
N PRO A 426 -32.44 15.67 11.23
CA PRO A 426 -32.13 16.99 11.79
C PRO A 426 -32.85 17.31 13.11
N GLU A 427 -34.08 16.84 13.24
CA GLU A 427 -34.93 17.00 14.44
C GLU A 427 -34.34 16.30 15.68
N ASP A 428 -33.50 15.27 15.49
CA ASP A 428 -32.92 14.46 16.57
C ASP A 428 -31.74 15.13 17.29
N ILE A 429 -31.35 16.35 16.88
CA ILE A 429 -30.13 17.01 17.33
C ILE A 429 -30.04 17.15 18.85
N LYS A 430 -31.16 17.39 19.54
CA LYS A 430 -31.20 17.49 21.00
C LYS A 430 -30.76 16.18 21.67
N GLY A 431 -31.18 15.04 21.12
CA GLY A 431 -30.79 13.72 21.60
C GLY A 431 -29.33 13.39 21.30
N VAL A 432 -28.86 13.75 20.09
CA VAL A 432 -27.45 13.58 19.70
C VAL A 432 -26.51 14.42 20.57
N VAL A 433 -26.92 15.65 20.91
CA VAL A 433 -26.17 16.53 21.82
C VAL A 433 -26.15 15.97 23.24
N ALA A 434 -27.25 15.39 23.72
CA ALA A 434 -27.35 14.83 25.06
C ALA A 434 -26.57 13.50 25.23
N ALA A 435 -26.55 12.65 24.21
CA ALA A 435 -25.92 11.33 24.26
C ALA A 435 -24.38 11.40 24.24
N VAL A 436 -23.69 10.48 24.92
CA VAL A 436 -22.22 10.39 24.87
C VAL A 436 -21.72 9.74 23.58
N GLY A 437 -22.59 9.04 22.86
CA GLY A 437 -22.30 8.44 21.56
C GLY A 437 -23.57 8.07 20.81
N VAL A 438 -23.43 7.78 19.52
CA VAL A 438 -24.56 7.45 18.62
C VAL A 438 -24.28 6.16 17.86
N LEU A 439 -25.27 5.28 17.82
CA LEU A 439 -25.27 4.06 17.04
C LEU A 439 -26.44 4.06 16.06
N THR A 440 -26.18 3.78 14.78
CA THR A 440 -27.25 3.61 13.79
C THR A 440 -27.12 2.34 12.96
N SER A 441 -28.25 1.72 12.64
CA SER A 441 -28.27 0.51 11.79
C SER A 441 -28.17 0.82 10.30
N LYS A 442 -28.60 2.01 9.88
CA LYS A 442 -28.50 2.52 8.50
C LYS A 442 -27.64 3.78 8.44
N GLY A 443 -27.22 4.13 7.23
CA GLY A 443 -26.50 5.36 6.94
C GLY A 443 -25.00 5.17 6.72
N GLY A 444 -24.46 5.94 5.76
CA GLY A 444 -23.03 5.91 5.41
C GLY A 444 -22.20 6.92 6.21
N ARG A 445 -20.90 7.01 5.89
CA ARG A 445 -19.95 7.97 6.50
C ARG A 445 -20.28 9.46 6.30
N THR A 446 -21.20 9.74 5.38
CA THR A 446 -21.75 11.06 5.04
C THR A 446 -23.20 11.25 5.50
N SER A 447 -23.77 10.27 6.20
CA SER A 447 -25.12 10.37 6.78
C SER A 447 -25.21 11.52 7.78
N HIS A 448 -26.44 11.98 8.03
CA HIS A 448 -26.72 13.00 9.03
C HIS A 448 -26.06 12.69 10.39
N ALA A 449 -26.22 11.46 10.88
CA ALA A 449 -25.57 10.98 12.11
C ALA A 449 -24.05 11.17 12.07
N ALA A 450 -23.40 10.79 10.98
CA ALA A 450 -21.95 10.86 10.85
C ALA A 450 -21.42 12.30 10.75
N VAL A 451 -22.16 13.20 10.09
CA VAL A 451 -21.78 14.61 9.94
C VAL A 451 -21.91 15.34 11.28
N VAL A 452 -23.06 15.21 11.94
CA VAL A 452 -23.35 15.92 13.20
C VAL A 452 -22.46 15.43 14.33
N THR A 453 -22.30 14.13 14.51
CA THR A 453 -21.46 13.59 15.60
C THR A 453 -19.99 13.97 15.44
N ARG A 454 -19.49 14.05 14.20
CA ARG A 454 -18.13 14.52 13.91
C ARG A 454 -17.95 15.99 14.23
N ALA A 455 -18.92 16.84 13.90
CA ALA A 455 -18.90 18.26 14.24
C ALA A 455 -18.93 18.48 15.77
N LEU A 456 -19.65 17.62 16.50
CA LEU A 456 -19.77 17.67 17.95
C LEU A 456 -18.66 16.91 18.70
N GLY A 457 -17.76 16.22 17.99
CA GLY A 457 -16.70 15.41 18.60
C GLY A 457 -17.20 14.21 19.42
N LYS A 458 -18.39 13.69 19.12
CA LYS A 458 -18.98 12.54 19.81
C LYS A 458 -18.68 11.24 19.05
N PRO A 459 -18.30 10.15 19.73
CA PRO A 459 -18.13 8.83 19.09
C PRO A 459 -19.40 8.36 18.37
N ALA A 460 -19.23 7.83 17.16
CA ALA A 460 -20.35 7.30 16.40
C ALA A 460 -19.99 6.11 15.51
N VAL A 461 -20.87 5.11 15.54
CA VAL A 461 -20.88 3.96 14.64
C VAL A 461 -22.18 4.03 13.83
N VAL A 462 -22.09 4.02 12.50
CA VAL A 462 -23.25 4.15 11.62
C VAL A 462 -23.33 2.99 10.63
N GLY A 463 -24.51 2.70 10.09
CA GLY A 463 -24.65 1.61 9.12
C GLY A 463 -24.24 0.25 9.69
N ALA A 464 -24.55 -0.01 10.95
CA ALA A 464 -24.34 -1.32 11.56
C ALA A 464 -25.45 -2.29 11.12
N GLU A 465 -25.42 -2.74 9.87
CA GLU A 465 -26.52 -3.48 9.22
C GLU A 465 -26.91 -4.78 9.95
N ALA A 466 -25.98 -5.36 10.70
CA ALA A 466 -26.23 -6.54 11.53
C ALA A 466 -27.21 -6.30 12.68
N ILE A 467 -27.43 -5.04 13.09
CA ILE A 467 -28.32 -4.70 14.21
C ILE A 467 -29.75 -4.44 13.70
N LYS A 468 -30.72 -5.19 14.23
CA LYS A 468 -32.15 -5.01 13.96
C LYS A 468 -32.78 -4.25 15.12
N ILE A 469 -33.13 -2.99 14.90
CA ILE A 469 -33.68 -2.09 15.92
C ILE A 469 -35.20 -2.16 15.90
N ASP A 470 -35.80 -2.37 17.07
CA ASP A 470 -37.23 -2.34 17.34
C ASP A 470 -37.52 -1.16 18.27
N LEU A 471 -38.09 -0.10 17.70
CA LEU A 471 -38.39 1.14 18.43
C LEU A 471 -39.63 1.02 19.31
N GLU A 472 -40.57 0.12 19.00
CA GLU A 472 -41.79 -0.07 19.77
C GLU A 472 -41.48 -0.80 21.08
N ASN A 473 -40.69 -1.87 21.00
CA ASN A 473 -40.27 -2.65 22.16
C ASN A 473 -38.98 -2.12 22.83
N GLU A 474 -38.44 -1.00 22.34
CA GLU A 474 -37.22 -0.34 22.84
C GLU A 474 -36.05 -1.33 23.03
N LEU A 475 -35.73 -2.09 21.98
CA LEU A 475 -34.63 -3.07 21.96
C LEU A 475 -33.97 -3.17 20.57
N PHE A 476 -32.77 -3.74 20.52
CA PHE A 476 -32.19 -4.21 19.26
C PHE A 476 -31.64 -5.62 19.38
N ARG A 477 -31.57 -6.32 18.24
CA ARG A 477 -31.08 -7.69 18.16
C ARG A 477 -29.89 -7.79 17.23
N VAL A 478 -28.90 -8.59 17.62
CA VAL A 478 -27.77 -9.01 16.78
C VAL A 478 -27.56 -10.49 16.99
N ASP A 479 -27.75 -11.28 15.94
CA ASP A 479 -27.78 -12.74 16.01
C ASP A 479 -28.67 -13.23 17.16
N ASN A 480 -28.08 -13.90 18.17
CA ASN A 480 -28.78 -14.42 19.35
C ASN A 480 -28.77 -13.45 20.55
N THR A 481 -28.14 -12.27 20.41
CA THR A 481 -28.01 -11.28 21.48
C THR A 481 -29.14 -10.25 21.39
N VAL A 482 -29.83 -10.02 22.52
CA VAL A 482 -30.87 -8.98 22.65
C VAL A 482 -30.36 -7.91 23.61
N VAL A 483 -30.37 -6.65 23.17
CA VAL A 483 -29.99 -5.49 23.97
C VAL A 483 -31.21 -4.61 24.14
N LYS A 484 -31.62 -4.38 25.39
CA LYS A 484 -32.80 -3.62 25.76
C LYS A 484 -32.43 -2.18 26.16
N LYS A 485 -33.44 -1.33 26.28
CA LYS A 485 -33.28 0.00 26.87
C LYS A 485 -32.64 -0.10 28.26
N LEU A 486 -31.73 0.82 28.54
CA LEU A 486 -30.87 0.90 29.73
C LEU A 486 -29.79 -0.17 29.87
N ASP A 487 -29.71 -1.17 28.98
CA ASP A 487 -28.54 -2.03 28.93
C ASP A 487 -27.30 -1.20 28.56
N VAL A 488 -26.15 -1.58 29.10
CA VAL A 488 -24.89 -0.88 28.85
C VAL A 488 -24.24 -1.47 27.61
N ILE A 489 -23.85 -0.60 26.67
CA ILE A 489 -22.98 -0.98 25.55
C ILE A 489 -21.78 -0.04 25.48
N THR A 490 -20.75 -0.49 24.78
CA THR A 490 -19.64 0.36 24.37
C THR A 490 -19.56 0.41 22.85
N ILE A 491 -19.43 1.60 22.28
CA ILE A 491 -19.14 1.80 20.86
C ILE A 491 -17.74 2.37 20.67
N ASP A 492 -17.00 1.81 19.72
CA ASP A 492 -15.73 2.33 19.24
C ASP A 492 -15.93 2.94 17.85
N GLY A 493 -16.09 4.25 17.80
CA GLY A 493 -16.27 5.00 16.57
C GLY A 493 -15.00 5.11 15.72
N GLY A 494 -13.85 4.66 16.21
CA GLY A 494 -12.60 4.55 15.45
C GLY A 494 -12.52 3.26 14.63
N THR A 495 -12.86 2.13 15.23
CA THR A 495 -12.84 0.79 14.58
C THR A 495 -14.18 0.38 13.98
N GLY A 496 -15.28 0.97 14.44
CA GLY A 496 -16.65 0.60 14.10
C GLY A 496 -17.22 -0.52 14.97
N ASN A 497 -16.48 -1.01 15.97
CA ASN A 497 -16.89 -2.13 16.81
C ASN A 497 -17.93 -1.72 17.87
N ILE A 498 -18.84 -2.64 18.18
CA ILE A 498 -19.89 -2.49 19.19
C ILE A 498 -19.74 -3.66 20.18
N TYR A 499 -19.71 -3.37 21.48
CA TYR A 499 -19.53 -4.33 22.55
C TYR A 499 -20.73 -4.31 23.51
N LEU A 500 -21.13 -5.49 24.00
CA LEU A 500 -22.08 -5.59 25.10
C LEU A 500 -21.34 -5.35 26.43
N GLY A 501 -21.85 -4.44 27.24
CA GLY A 501 -21.25 -4.04 28.50
C GLY A 501 -20.21 -2.92 28.39
N GLU A 502 -19.59 -2.63 29.53
CA GLU A 502 -18.50 -1.67 29.65
C GLU A 502 -17.17 -2.32 29.32
N VAL A 503 -16.44 -1.75 28.36
CA VAL A 503 -15.05 -2.16 28.10
C VAL A 503 -14.10 -1.32 28.96
N PRO A 504 -13.08 -1.94 29.58
CA PRO A 504 -12.08 -1.20 30.34
C PRO A 504 -11.30 -0.28 29.40
N LEU A 505 -11.26 1.02 29.73
CA LEU A 505 -10.53 2.03 28.97
C LEU A 505 -9.20 2.35 29.62
N GLU A 506 -8.16 2.47 28.81
CA GLU A 506 -6.89 3.03 29.23
C GLU A 506 -6.82 4.50 28.83
N LYS A 507 -6.53 5.36 29.82
CA LYS A 507 -6.22 6.76 29.56
C LYS A 507 -4.99 6.84 28.66
N PRO A 508 -4.97 7.74 27.66
CA PRO A 508 -3.80 7.91 26.82
C PRO A 508 -2.63 8.40 27.68
N LYS A 509 -1.57 7.59 27.76
CA LYS A 509 -0.30 8.04 28.33
C LYS A 509 0.46 8.78 27.23
N LEU A 510 0.78 10.05 27.46
CA LEU A 510 1.67 10.78 26.56
C LEU A 510 3.05 10.13 26.62
N SER A 511 3.52 9.58 25.49
CA SER A 511 4.91 9.15 25.40
C SER A 511 5.84 10.36 25.54
N PRO A 512 7.09 10.17 25.98
CA PRO A 512 8.07 11.26 26.05
C PRO A 512 8.17 12.05 24.75
N GLU A 513 8.17 11.34 23.61
CA GLU A 513 8.23 11.94 22.28
C GLU A 513 6.97 12.75 21.95
N LEU A 514 5.77 12.26 22.31
CA LEU A 514 4.55 13.01 22.10
C LEU A 514 4.50 14.28 22.96
N LYS A 515 4.99 14.23 24.21
CA LYS A 515 5.10 15.43 25.06
C LYS A 515 6.01 16.48 24.41
N GLU A 516 7.16 16.04 23.93
CA GLU A 516 8.15 16.92 23.28
C GLU A 516 7.62 17.52 21.98
N PHE A 517 6.99 16.70 21.13
CA PHE A 517 6.36 17.15 19.89
C PHE A 517 5.26 18.19 20.15
N LEU A 518 4.40 17.98 21.16
CA LEU A 518 3.35 18.93 21.51
C LEU A 518 3.91 20.25 22.06
N LYS A 519 5.01 20.22 22.81
CA LYS A 519 5.71 21.45 23.24
C LYS A 519 6.19 22.26 22.04
N TRP A 520 6.79 21.60 21.04
CA TRP A 520 7.19 22.29 19.80
C TRP A 520 5.98 22.88 19.06
N ALA A 521 4.86 22.16 19.00
CA ALA A 521 3.64 22.69 18.41
C ALA A 521 3.15 23.97 19.12
N ILE A 522 3.20 24.01 20.46
CA ILE A 522 2.85 25.19 21.26
C ILE A 522 3.85 26.34 21.02
N GLU A 523 5.16 26.06 21.07
CA GLU A 523 6.24 27.04 20.79
C GLU A 523 6.05 27.70 19.42
N LEU A 524 5.58 26.94 18.43
CA LEU A 524 5.35 27.39 17.06
C LEU A 524 3.95 27.98 16.82
N GLY A 525 3.16 28.21 17.88
CA GLY A 525 1.82 28.79 17.80
C GLY A 525 0.80 27.92 17.05
N LYS A 526 1.00 26.60 17.01
CA LYS A 526 0.07 25.66 16.38
C LYS A 526 -1.04 25.27 17.37
N PRO A 527 -2.29 25.09 16.89
CA PRO A 527 -3.39 24.71 17.75
C PRO A 527 -3.17 23.30 18.30
N VAL A 528 -3.18 23.18 19.63
CA VAL A 528 -3.08 21.91 20.36
C VAL A 528 -4.40 21.64 21.08
N PRO A 529 -4.96 20.41 21.00
CA PRO A 529 -6.21 20.07 21.69
C PRO A 529 -6.13 20.32 23.21
N LYS A 530 -7.23 20.79 23.83
CA LYS A 530 -7.30 21.03 25.28
C LYS A 530 -6.88 19.82 26.11
N ILE A 531 -7.30 18.61 25.71
CA ILE A 531 -6.90 17.36 26.37
C ILE A 531 -5.37 17.16 26.38
N ALA A 532 -4.67 17.58 25.33
CA ALA A 532 -3.22 17.54 25.30
C ALA A 532 -2.59 18.58 26.24
N GLN A 533 -3.18 19.78 26.34
CA GLN A 533 -2.72 20.82 27.28
C GLN A 533 -2.88 20.35 28.73
N GLU A 534 -4.04 19.79 29.08
CA GLU A 534 -4.31 19.23 30.41
C GLU A 534 -3.34 18.09 30.77
N LEU A 535 -3.05 17.20 29.81
CA LEU A 535 -2.11 16.10 30.01
C LEU A 535 -0.64 16.55 30.07
N LEU A 536 -0.30 17.71 29.49
CA LEU A 536 1.02 18.31 29.59
C LEU A 536 1.24 19.04 30.93
N SER A 537 0.16 19.60 31.49
CA SER A 537 0.17 20.31 32.78
C SER A 537 -0.01 19.39 33.99
N SER A 538 -0.43 18.14 33.77
CA SER A 538 -0.54 17.13 34.82
C SER A 538 0.86 16.62 35.20
N PRO A 539 1.23 16.61 36.50
CA PRO A 539 2.57 16.27 36.97
C PRO A 539 3.04 14.86 36.60
#